data_AF-A0A1H0WKN9-F1
#
_entry.id   AF-A0A1H0WKN9-F1
#
_cell.length_a   1.000
_cell.length_b   1.000
_cell.length_c   1.000
_cell.angle_alpha   90.00
_cell.angle_beta   90.00
_cell.angle_gamma   90.00
#
_symmetry.space_group_name_H-M   'P 1'
#
loop_
_entity.id
_entity.type
_entity.pdbx_description
1 polymer ?
#
loop_
_entity_poly.entity_id
_entity_poly.type
_entity_poly.pdbx_seq_one_letter_code
_entity_poly.pdbx_strand_id
1 'polypeptide(L)' 'MRLFFGLLAIGIGLSGGMAAAQTAAEREACMPDYQKYCTGVAPGGGRIFECLAKQLDQLSPACKKVVEAHAPK' A
#
# COMPACT_ATOMS: atom_id res chain seq x y z
N MET A 1 -50.36 -8.46 -21.21
CA MET A 1 -50.65 -7.03 -21.08
C MET A 1 -49.39 -6.34 -20.55
N ARG A 2 -48.54 -5.83 -21.45
CA ARG A 2 -47.48 -4.86 -21.07
C ARG A 2 -48.17 -3.65 -20.45
N LEU A 3 -47.59 -2.98 -19.44
CA LEU A 3 -47.57 -1.50 -19.27
C LEU A 3 -46.88 -1.12 -17.93
N PHE A 4 -45.62 -0.68 -18.06
CA PHE A 4 -44.88 0.40 -17.36
C PHE A 4 -45.15 0.76 -15.87
N PHE A 5 -44.10 0.72 -15.04
CA PHE A 5 -43.70 1.65 -13.94
C PHE A 5 -42.48 0.98 -13.27
N GLY A 6 -41.25 1.46 -13.26
CA GLY A 6 -40.57 2.67 -13.64
C GLY A 6 -39.13 2.47 -13.14
N LEU A 7 -38.14 2.96 -13.88
CA LEU A 7 -36.75 3.04 -13.41
C LEU A 7 -36.65 3.92 -12.13
N LEU A 8 -35.50 3.83 -11.45
CA LEU A 8 -35.04 4.50 -10.22
C LEU A 8 -35.33 3.69 -8.95
N ALA A 9 -34.34 3.14 -8.24
CA ALA A 9 -33.11 3.79 -7.83
C ALA A 9 -31.85 2.98 -8.16
N ILE A 10 -30.93 3.69 -8.81
CA ILE A 10 -29.55 3.31 -9.06
C ILE A 10 -28.87 3.08 -7.71
N GLY A 11 -28.57 1.82 -7.39
CA GLY A 11 -27.68 1.47 -6.30
C GLY A 11 -26.23 1.78 -6.68
N ILE A 12 -25.78 3.03 -6.51
CA ILE A 12 -24.35 3.35 -6.50
C ILE A 12 -23.90 3.35 -5.04
N GLY A 13 -23.49 2.18 -4.57
CA GLY A 13 -22.63 2.08 -3.39
C GLY A 13 -21.24 2.56 -3.78
N LEU A 14 -20.89 3.80 -3.46
CA LEU A 14 -19.55 4.34 -3.64
C LEU A 14 -18.65 3.85 -2.49
N SER A 15 -18.45 2.53 -2.36
CA SER A 15 -17.41 1.99 -1.48
C SER A 15 -16.05 2.15 -2.18
N GLY A 16 -15.56 3.39 -2.21
CA GLY A 16 -14.17 3.71 -2.52
C GLY A 16 -13.28 3.18 -1.41
N GLY A 17 -12.97 1.88 -1.45
CA GLY A 17 -11.87 1.32 -0.69
C GLY A 17 -10.58 1.97 -1.20
N MET A 18 -10.07 2.95 -0.47
CA MET A 18 -8.78 3.54 -0.74
C MET A 18 -7.74 2.43 -0.62
N ALA A 19 -7.29 1.90 -1.76
CA ALA A 19 -6.04 1.15 -1.80
C ALA A 19 -4.95 2.15 -1.39
N ALA A 20 -4.51 2.09 -0.14
CA ALA A 20 -3.44 2.93 0.37
C ALA A 20 -2.14 2.55 -0.35
N ALA A 21 -1.94 3.14 -1.53
CA ALA A 21 -0.66 3.08 -2.21
C ALA A 21 0.33 3.93 -1.42
N GLN A 22 1.52 3.37 -1.18
CA GLN A 22 2.63 4.08 -0.56
C GLN A 22 2.86 5.44 -1.22
N THR A 23 2.99 6.48 -0.39
CA THR A 23 3.29 7.85 -0.79
C THR A 23 4.74 7.98 -1.27
N ALA A 24 5.05 9.07 -1.98
CA ALA A 24 6.43 9.36 -2.38
C ALA A 24 7.34 9.56 -1.17
N ALA A 25 6.85 10.25 -0.13
CA ALA A 25 7.60 10.50 1.10
C ALA A 25 7.95 9.19 1.85
N GLU A 26 7.03 8.22 1.89
CA GLU A 26 7.30 6.90 2.48
C GLU A 26 8.38 6.14 1.72
N ARG A 27 8.35 6.21 0.37
CA ARG A 27 9.41 5.61 -0.46
C ARG A 27 10.76 6.27 -0.24
N GLU A 28 10.80 7.60 -0.16
CA GLU A 28 12.03 8.35 0.10
C GLU A 28 12.61 8.02 1.48
N ALA A 29 11.76 7.92 2.51
CA ALA A 29 12.16 7.54 3.86
C ALA A 29 12.85 6.17 3.91
N CYS A 30 12.43 5.24 3.04
CA CYS A 30 12.98 3.88 2.96
C CYS A 30 14.05 3.67 1.89
N MET A 31 14.29 4.63 0.99
CA MET A 31 15.25 4.50 -0.10
C MET A 31 16.68 4.14 0.36
N PRO A 32 17.29 4.80 1.38
CA PRO A 32 18.64 4.46 1.81
C PRO A 32 18.71 3.04 2.41
N ASP A 33 17.70 2.63 3.16
CA ASP A 33 17.62 1.29 3.72
C ASP A 33 17.41 0.22 2.63
N TYR A 34 16.57 0.52 1.63
CA TYR A 34 16.40 -0.33 0.44
C TYR A 34 17.73 -0.54 -0.29
N GLN A 35 18.48 0.53 -0.55
CA GLN A 35 19.78 0.46 -1.23
C GLN A 35 20.84 -0.31 -0.42
N LYS A 36 20.68 -0.40 0.89
CA LYS A 36 21.62 -1.10 1.78
C LYS A 36 21.29 -2.58 1.93
N TYR A 37 20.01 -2.92 2.08
CA TYR A 37 19.60 -4.26 2.50
C TYR A 37 18.77 -5.03 1.46
N CYS A 38 18.13 -4.33 0.52
CA CYS A 38 17.12 -4.90 -0.36
C CYS A 38 17.41 -4.66 -1.86
N THR A 39 18.65 -4.31 -2.19
CA THR A 39 19.09 -4.05 -3.56
C THR A 39 18.84 -5.28 -4.44
N GLY A 40 18.15 -5.10 -5.56
CA GLY A 40 17.78 -6.19 -6.47
C GLY A 40 16.39 -6.77 -6.25
N VAL A 41 15.66 -6.35 -5.21
CA VAL A 41 14.24 -6.68 -5.08
C VAL A 41 13.45 -5.92 -6.14
N ALA A 42 12.82 -6.67 -7.06
CA ALA A 42 12.04 -6.07 -8.11
C ALA A 42 10.79 -5.33 -7.55
N PRO A 43 10.46 -4.14 -8.09
CA PRO A 43 9.33 -3.34 -7.62
C PRO A 43 7.98 -4.01 -7.88
N GLY A 44 6.95 -3.54 -7.17
CA GLY A 44 5.57 -4.02 -7.30
C GLY A 44 5.24 -5.22 -6.40
N GLY A 45 3.94 -5.41 -6.14
CA GLY A 45 3.41 -6.54 -5.38
C GLY A 45 3.83 -6.59 -3.91
N GLY A 46 4.26 -5.47 -3.31
CA GLY A 46 4.66 -5.42 -1.89
C GLY A 46 6.04 -6.02 -1.57
N ARG A 47 6.75 -6.59 -2.55
CA ARG A 47 8.01 -7.33 -2.32
C ARG A 47 9.12 -6.52 -1.63
N ILE A 48 9.27 -5.25 -2.01
CA ILE A 48 10.25 -4.35 -1.36
C ILE A 48 9.92 -4.20 0.12
N PHE A 49 8.63 -4.10 0.42
CA PHE A 49 8.13 -3.95 1.78
C PHE A 49 8.35 -5.20 2.62
N GLU A 50 8.11 -6.38 2.06
CA GLU A 50 8.44 -7.65 2.71
C GLU A 50 9.95 -7.77 2.98
N CYS A 51 10.79 -7.31 2.06
CA CYS A 51 12.23 -7.29 2.29
C CYS A 51 12.59 -6.37 3.45
N LEU A 52 12.10 -5.12 3.45
CA LEU A 52 12.34 -4.17 4.53
C LEU A 52 11.82 -4.68 5.88
N ALA A 53 10.64 -5.31 5.90
CA ALA A 53 10.07 -5.92 7.10
C ALA A 53 10.96 -7.03 7.70
N LYS A 54 11.68 -7.80 6.88
CA LYS A 54 12.66 -8.78 7.36
C LYS A 54 13.91 -8.14 7.96
N GLN A 55 14.16 -6.87 7.67
CA GLN A 55 15.32 -6.11 8.13
C GLN A 55 14.95 -5.08 9.21
N LEU A 56 13.74 -5.18 9.79
CA LEU A 56 13.09 -4.13 10.60
C LEU A 56 14.00 -3.51 11.69
N ASP A 57 14.83 -4.33 12.35
CA ASP A 57 15.72 -3.88 13.42
C ASP A 57 16.98 -3.15 12.94
N GLN A 58 17.31 -3.29 11.66
CA GLN A 58 18.46 -2.66 11.01
C GLN A 58 18.08 -1.40 10.23
N LEU A 59 16.78 -1.11 10.08
CA LEU A 59 16.28 0.04 9.35
C LEU A 59 16.53 1.34 10.10
N SER A 60 16.66 2.43 9.35
CA SER A 60 16.59 3.78 9.92
C SER A 60 15.26 4.01 10.67
N PRO A 61 15.22 4.89 11.68
CA PRO A 61 13.99 5.19 12.41
C PRO A 61 12.84 5.69 11.51
N ALA A 62 13.17 6.39 10.42
CA ALA A 62 12.20 6.89 9.46
C ALA A 62 11.55 5.73 8.68
N CYS A 63 12.36 4.83 8.10
CA CYS A 63 11.82 3.68 7.37
C CYS A 63 11.11 2.69 8.30
N LYS A 64 11.61 2.48 9.53
CA LYS A 64 10.97 1.59 10.51
C LYS A 64 9.52 1.98 10.77
N LYS A 65 9.24 3.27 10.99
CA LYS A 65 7.87 3.79 11.15
C LYS A 65 6.98 3.51 9.94
N VAL A 66 7.52 3.67 8.74
CA VAL A 66 6.81 3.39 7.49
C VAL A 66 6.51 1.90 7.42
N VAL A 67 7.49 1.03 7.71
CA VAL A 67 7.28 -0.42 7.66
C VAL A 67 6.23 -0.89 8.68
N GLU A 68 6.30 -0.39 9.91
CA GLU A 68 5.33 -0.71 10.97
C GLU A 68 3.91 -0.22 10.64
N ALA A 69 3.76 0.92 9.97
CA ALA A 69 2.45 1.46 9.58
C ALA A 69 1.74 0.61 8.50
N HIS A 70 2.49 -0.17 7.74
CA HIS A 70 2.00 -0.98 6.62
C HIS A 70 2.17 -2.50 6.84
N ALA A 71 2.76 -2.92 7.96
CA ALA A 71 2.88 -4.32 8.31
C ALA A 71 1.49 -4.94 8.55
N PRO A 72 1.18 -6.13 7.98
CA PRO A 72 -0.04 -6.83 8.33
C PRO A 72 -0.01 -7.15 9.83
N LYS A 73 -1.06 -6.74 10.54
CA LYS A 73 -1.28 -7.12 11.95
C LYS A 73 -1.66 -8.58 12.06
#